data_AF-A0A9P4PUK5-F1
#
_entry.id   AF-A0A9P4PUK5-F1
#
_cell.length_a   1.000
_cell.length_b   1.000
_cell.length_c   1.000
_cell.angle_alpha   90.00
_cell.angle_beta   90.00
_cell.angle_gamma   90.00
#
_symmetry.space_group_name_H-M   'P 1'
#
loop_
_entity.id
_entity.type
_entity.pdbx_description
1 polymer ?
#
loop_
_entity_poly.entity_id
_entity_poly.type
_entity_poly.pdbx_seq_one_letter_code
_entity_poly.pdbx_strand_id
1 'polypeptide(L)'
;MASATQGATAASSSKPPLRSLPRISSASPIFATVFVGSSKARFVVHEELLAHYSEFFRAALQGGFAEAETKTITLDDVAPHTFELFVHWLYYQRFR
;
A
#
# COMPACT_ATOMS: atom_id res chain seq x y z
N MET A 1 -37.42 12.73 26.41
CA MET A 1 -36.86 13.90 25.69
C MET A 1 -35.61 14.29 26.49
N ALA A 2 -34.36 13.96 26.16
CA ALA A 2 -33.73 13.66 24.89
C ALA A 2 -32.64 12.58 25.08
N SER A 3 -32.45 11.79 24.03
CA SER A 3 -31.32 10.90 23.79
C SER A 3 -30.02 11.69 23.59
N ALA A 4 -28.86 11.13 23.98
CA ALA A 4 -27.63 11.23 23.18
C ALA A 4 -26.55 10.27 23.68
N THR A 5 -26.19 9.39 22.75
CA THR A 5 -25.22 8.31 22.72
C THR A 5 -23.78 8.71 23.10
N GLN A 6 -23.15 7.74 23.76
CA GLN A 6 -21.72 7.56 24.05
C GLN A 6 -20.77 8.17 23.00
N GLY A 7 -19.88 9.05 23.46
CA GLY A 7 -18.65 9.40 22.75
C GLY A 7 -17.55 8.41 23.12
N ALA A 8 -17.36 7.40 22.28
CA ALA A 8 -16.23 6.48 22.35
C ALA A 8 -15.07 7.03 21.51
N THR A 9 -14.25 7.91 22.10
CA THR A 9 -12.91 8.21 21.57
C THR A 9 -11.93 7.20 22.12
N ALA A 10 -11.90 6.01 21.53
CA ALA A 10 -10.81 5.07 21.73
C ALA A 10 -9.74 5.34 20.67
N ALA A 11 -8.81 6.22 21.00
CA ALA A 11 -7.50 6.24 20.36
C ALA A 11 -6.83 4.88 20.62
N SER A 12 -6.96 3.94 19.68
CA SER A 12 -6.33 2.63 19.78
C SER A 12 -4.84 2.77 19.46
N SER A 13 -4.07 2.98 20.51
CA SER A 13 -2.63 2.74 20.52
C SER A 13 -2.36 1.28 20.18
N SER A 14 -1.75 1.03 19.03
CA SER A 14 -0.88 -0.13 18.87
C SER A 14 0.42 0.35 18.24
N LYS A 15 1.50 0.34 19.03
CA LYS A 15 2.86 0.40 18.49
C LYS A 15 2.91 -0.60 17.33
N PRO A 16 3.22 -0.20 16.08
CA PRO A 16 3.31 -1.17 15.02
C PRO A 16 4.38 -2.18 15.46
N PRO A 17 4.07 -3.49 15.48
CA PRO A 17 5.08 -4.50 15.74
C PRO A 17 6.23 -4.23 14.76
N LEU A 18 7.48 -4.31 15.23
CA LEU A 18 8.68 -4.16 14.40
C LEU A 18 8.46 -4.97 13.13
N ARG A 19 8.17 -4.27 12.02
CA ARG A 19 7.55 -4.88 10.86
C ARG A 19 8.50 -5.97 10.38
N SER A 20 8.06 -7.23 10.42
CA SER A 20 8.80 -8.33 9.82
C SER A 20 9.08 -7.97 8.36
N LEU A 21 10.31 -8.21 7.90
CA LEU A 21 10.65 -7.96 6.50
C LEU A 21 9.66 -8.71 5.60
N PRO A 22 9.11 -8.04 4.57
CA PRO A 22 8.15 -8.66 3.67
C PRO A 22 8.81 -9.85 2.99
N ARG A 23 8.14 -11.01 3.01
CA ARG A 23 8.76 -12.25 2.57
C ARG A 23 8.51 -12.42 1.07
N ILE A 24 9.28 -11.69 0.26
CA ILE A 24 9.15 -11.68 -1.21
C ILE A 24 9.35 -13.07 -1.85
N SER A 25 9.99 -14.00 -1.14
CA SER A 25 10.22 -15.39 -1.58
C SER A 25 9.17 -16.38 -1.05
N SER A 26 7.97 -15.93 -0.72
CA SER A 26 6.89 -16.84 -0.31
C SER A 26 6.48 -17.78 -1.45
N ALA A 27 5.97 -18.97 -1.11
CA ALA A 27 5.57 -19.97 -2.10
C ALA A 27 4.39 -19.52 -2.99
N SER A 28 3.60 -18.56 -2.51
CA SER A 28 2.47 -17.95 -3.23
C SER A 28 2.51 -16.43 -3.04
N PRO A 29 3.32 -15.70 -3.85
CA PRO A 29 3.43 -14.25 -3.74
C PRO A 29 2.19 -13.56 -4.30
N ILE A 30 1.72 -12.52 -3.59
CA ILE A 30 0.62 -11.66 -4.05
C ILE A 30 1.22 -10.41 -4.69
N PHE A 31 0.74 -10.08 -5.88
CA PHE A 31 1.16 -8.91 -6.63
C PHE A 31 0.02 -7.89 -6.72
N ALA A 32 0.38 -6.61 -6.63
CA ALA A 32 -0.49 -5.49 -6.90
C ALA A 32 -0.10 -4.82 -8.23
N THR A 33 -1.10 -4.37 -8.98
CA THR A 33 -0.92 -3.60 -10.21
C THR A 33 -1.15 -2.12 -9.91
N VAL A 34 -0.18 -1.27 -10.23
CA VAL A 34 -0.28 0.17 -10.08
C VAL A 34 -0.23 0.83 -11.46
N PHE A 35 -1.28 1.56 -11.80
CA PHE A 35 -1.35 2.40 -13.00
C PHE A 35 -0.92 3.82 -12.63
N VAL A 36 0.08 4.37 -13.32
CA VAL A 36 0.70 5.65 -12.95
C VAL A 36 0.65 6.66 -14.08
N GLY A 37 0.30 7.88 -13.74
CA GLY A 37 0.24 9.06 -14.60
C GLY A 37 -0.88 9.01 -15.64
N SER A 38 -0.99 10.09 -16.40
CA SER A 38 -2.01 10.22 -17.46
C SER A 38 -1.88 9.16 -18.56
N SER A 39 -0.67 8.62 -18.77
CA SER A 39 -0.39 7.53 -19.71
C SER A 39 -0.77 6.14 -19.17
N LYS A 40 -1.22 6.04 -17.91
CA LYS A 40 -1.58 4.78 -17.23
C LYS A 40 -0.50 3.71 -17.36
N ALA A 41 0.74 4.10 -17.10
CA ALA A 41 1.87 3.17 -17.12
C ALA A 41 1.65 2.07 -16.08
N ARG A 42 1.72 0.80 -16.49
CA ARG A 42 1.38 -0.35 -15.66
C ARG A 42 2.63 -0.90 -14.95
N PHE A 43 2.60 -0.91 -13.63
CA PHE A 43 3.64 -1.49 -12.78
C PHE A 43 3.08 -2.66 -11.96
N VAL A 44 3.82 -3.77 -11.88
CA VAL A 44 3.44 -4.93 -11.08
C VAL A 44 4.48 -5.13 -9.98
N VAL A 45 4.04 -5.08 -8.72
CA VAL A 45 4.93 -5.08 -7.55
C VAL A 45 4.36 -5.99 -6.47
N HIS A 46 5.21 -6.58 -5.62
CA HIS A 46 4.76 -7.38 -4.48
C HIS A 46 3.90 -6.53 -3.53
N GLU A 47 2.68 -7.02 -3.23
CA GLU A 47 1.75 -6.33 -2.33
C GLU A 47 2.35 -6.14 -0.95
N GLU A 48 2.93 -7.19 -0.35
CA GLU A 48 3.52 -7.12 0.98
C GLU A 48 4.63 -6.07 1.04
N LEU A 49 5.39 -5.92 -0.04
CA LEU A 49 6.48 -4.95 -0.13
C LEU A 49 5.91 -3.52 -0.11
N LEU A 50 4.88 -3.26 -0.92
CA LEU A 50 4.18 -1.96 -0.93
C LEU A 50 3.53 -1.64 0.41
N ALA A 51 2.79 -2.59 0.99
CA ALA A 51 2.13 -2.44 2.28
C ALA A 51 3.12 -2.25 3.44
N HIS A 52 4.30 -2.86 3.34
CA HIS A 52 5.35 -2.73 4.35
C HIS A 52 6.00 -1.35 4.34
N TYR A 53 6.25 -0.75 3.17
CA TYR A 53 6.92 0.56 3.07
C TYR A 53 5.96 1.75 3.01
N SER A 54 4.67 1.53 2.74
CA SER A 54 3.69 2.60 2.62
C SER A 54 2.39 2.24 3.30
N GLU A 55 1.97 3.08 4.25
CA GLU A 55 0.68 2.94 4.92
C GLU A 55 -0.50 3.19 3.98
N PHE A 56 -0.31 4.04 2.97
CA PHE A 56 -1.30 4.26 1.91
C PHE A 56 -1.57 2.97 1.15
N PHE A 57 -0.51 2.31 0.64
CA PHE A 57 -0.69 1.04 -0.08
C PHE A 57 -1.19 -0.08 0.81
N ARG A 58 -0.81 -0.09 2.10
CA ARG A 58 -1.38 -1.03 3.06
C ARG A 58 -2.89 -0.82 3.22
N ALA A 59 -3.33 0.42 3.42
CA ALA A 59 -4.76 0.73 3.57
C ALA A 59 -5.54 0.45 2.28
N ALA A 60 -4.94 0.70 1.10
CA ALA A 60 -5.58 0.45 -0.18
C ALA A 60 -5.65 -1.05 -0.54
N LEU A 61 -4.59 -1.83 -0.30
CA LEU A 61 -4.49 -3.24 -0.71
C LEU A 61 -4.99 -4.25 0.33
N GLN A 62 -4.93 -3.88 1.62
CA GLN A 62 -5.36 -4.73 2.74
C GLN A 62 -6.56 -4.14 3.50
N GLY A 63 -7.03 -2.95 3.10
CA GLY A 63 -8.27 -2.39 3.63
C GLY A 63 -9.52 -3.03 3.03
N GLY A 64 -10.68 -2.51 3.40
CA GLY A 64 -11.98 -2.97 2.87
C GLY A 64 -12.44 -2.23 1.61
N PHE A 65 -11.51 -1.67 0.83
CA PHE A 65 -11.83 -0.92 -0.39
C PHE A 65 -11.80 -1.82 -1.63
N ALA A 66 -12.37 -1.36 -2.75
CA ALA A 66 -12.43 -2.12 -4.01
C ALA A 66 -11.03 -2.44 -4.57
N GLU A 67 -10.03 -1.62 -4.24
CA GLU A 67 -8.62 -1.79 -4.59
C GLU A 67 -7.98 -2.99 -3.87
N ALA A 68 -8.50 -3.38 -2.71
CA ALA A 68 -8.03 -4.56 -1.97
C ALA A 68 -8.50 -5.87 -2.61
N GLU A 69 -9.68 -5.86 -3.23
CA GLU A 69 -10.23 -7.00 -3.97
C GLU A 69 -9.62 -7.13 -5.36
N THR A 70 -9.46 -6.00 -6.06
CA THR A 70 -8.90 -5.97 -7.43
C THR A 70 -7.38 -5.92 -7.48
N LYS A 71 -6.71 -5.72 -6.33
CA LYS A 71 -5.26 -5.51 -6.20
C LYS A 71 -4.71 -4.50 -7.20
N THR A 72 -5.52 -3.49 -7.52
CA THR A 72 -5.25 -2.52 -8.58
C THR A 72 -5.39 -1.12 -8.03
N ILE A 73 -4.39 -0.27 -8.25
CA ILE A 73 -4.36 1.13 -7.79
C ILE A 73 -4.04 2.03 -8.98
N THR A 74 -4.71 3.17 -9.07
CA THR A 74 -4.42 4.18 -10.09
C THR A 74 -3.92 5.46 -9.41
N LEU A 75 -2.79 5.98 -9.88
CA LEU A 75 -2.12 7.18 -9.39
C LEU A 75 -1.95 8.16 -10.55
N ASP A 76 -2.93 9.03 -10.74
CA ASP A 76 -2.91 10.00 -11.85
C ASP A 76 -1.95 11.17 -11.61
N ASP A 77 -1.67 11.49 -10.34
CA ASP A 77 -0.87 12.65 -9.92
C ASP A 77 0.65 12.39 -9.94
N VAL A 78 1.07 11.14 -10.14
CA VAL A 78 2.47 10.74 -10.06
C VAL A 78 3.03 10.50 -11.45
N ALA A 79 4.21 11.06 -11.73
CA ALA A 79 4.92 10.76 -12.97
C ALA A 79 5.42 9.30 -12.98
N PRO A 80 5.28 8.55 -14.09
CA PRO A 80 5.74 7.16 -14.19
C PRO A 80 7.19 6.95 -13.76
N HIS A 81 8.09 7.85 -14.15
CA HIS A 81 9.52 7.80 -13.77
C HIS A 81 9.74 7.92 -12.25
N THR A 82 8.95 8.74 -11.56
CA THR A 82 9.05 8.87 -10.09
C THR A 82 8.63 7.57 -9.42
N PHE A 83 7.56 6.95 -9.91
CA PHE A 83 7.12 5.66 -9.38
C PHE A 83 8.10 4.53 -9.69
N GLU A 84 8.72 4.53 -10.88
CA GLU A 84 9.77 3.58 -11.23
C GLU A 84 10.96 3.67 -10.27
N LEU A 85 11.44 4.87 -9.96
CA LEU A 85 12.51 5.08 -8.98
C LEU A 85 12.11 4.59 -7.58
N PHE A 86 10.86 4.83 -7.18
CA PHE A 86 10.31 4.32 -5.93
C PHE A 86 10.28 2.78 -5.89
N VAL A 87 9.86 2.13 -6.98
CA VAL A 87 9.86 0.66 -7.08
C VAL A 87 11.28 0.11 -7.04
N HIS A 88 12.22 0.73 -7.75
CA HIS A 88 13.63 0.35 -7.70
C HIS A 88 14.18 0.45 -6.27
N TRP A 89 13.89 1.55 -5.57
CA TRP A 89 14.25 1.68 -4.17
C TRP A 89 13.58 0.61 -3.29
N LEU A 90 12.32 0.26 -3.56
CA LEU A 90 11.56 -0.76 -2.82
C LEU A 90 12.25 -2.13 -2.83
N TYR A 91 12.83 -2.52 -3.98
CA TYR A 91 13.49 -3.83 -4.14
C TYR A 91 14.96 -3.82 -3.72
N TYR A 92 15.69 -2.74 -3.98
CA TYR A 92 17.14 -2.69 -3.77
C TYR A 92 17.56 -1.99 -2.48
N GLN A 93 16.65 -1.27 -1.82
CA GLN A 93 16.89 -0.39 -0.66
C GLN A 93 18.09 0.55 -0.84
N ARG A 94 18.44 0.85 -2.10
CA ARG A 94 19.61 1.66 -2.45
C ARG A 94 19.28 2.52 -3.65
N PHE A 95 19.39 3.83 -3.44
CA PHE A 95 19.46 4.79 -4.55
C PHE A 95 20.86 4.66 -5.15
N ARG A 96 20.93 4.40 -6.45
CA ARG A 96 22.18 4.39 -7.20
C ARG A 96 22.15 5.51 -8.23
#